data_AF-A0A7S0QRE1-F1
#
_entry.id   AF-A0A7S0QRE1-F1
#
_cell.length_a   1.000
_cell.length_b   1.000
_cell.length_c   1.000
_cell.angle_alpha   90.00
_cell.angle_beta   90.00
_cell.angle_gamma   90.00
#
_symmetry.space_group_name_H-M   'P 1'
#
loop_
_entity.id
_entity.type
_entity.pdbx_description
1 polymer ?
#
loop_
_entity_poly.entity_id
_entity_poly.type
_entity_poly.pdbx_seq_one_letter_code
_entity_poly.pdbx_strand_id
1 'polypeptide(L)'
;QEGIIPPLVAMLRAFEENLQMLSAACVRNIALDGANKIALVESGVLPPLVALLSSINVGVQEQAAAALRVLSANTDNQTRIVEEGGLGGLIDLLRSDNKDVQEHACGALRNLSMRRDVSQKIGEEGALPYMIGLLRSPDERIQE
;
A
#
# COMPACT_ATOMS: atom_id res chain seq x y z
N GLN A 1 6.00 -27.35 7.80
CA GLN A 1 6.50 -26.84 6.51
C GLN A 1 6.68 -25.35 6.69
N GLU A 2 7.91 -24.86 6.65
CA GLU A 2 8.16 -23.41 6.64
C GLU A 2 7.55 -22.88 5.33
N GLY A 3 6.48 -22.09 5.44
CA GLY A 3 5.74 -21.59 4.28
C GLY A 3 6.59 -20.62 3.46
N ILE A 4 6.09 -20.22 2.30
CA ILE A 4 6.77 -19.28 1.39
C ILE A 4 6.91 -17.85 1.96
N ILE A 5 6.26 -17.53 3.08
CA ILE A 5 6.12 -16.16 3.58
C ILE A 5 7.43 -15.59 4.18
N PRO A 6 8.20 -16.30 5.04
CA PRO A 6 9.45 -15.76 5.57
C PRO A 6 10.50 -15.42 4.48
N PRO A 7 10.71 -16.25 3.43
CA PRO A 7 11.55 -15.87 2.30
C PRO A 7 11.08 -14.60 1.58
N LEU A 8 9.76 -14.41 1.40
CA LEU A 8 9.22 -13.20 0.78
C LEU A 8 9.54 -11.95 1.59
N VAL A 9 9.40 -12.01 2.93
CA VAL A 9 9.74 -10.89 3.81
C VAL A 9 11.23 -10.54 3.72
N ALA A 10 12.11 -11.54 3.61
CA ALA A 10 13.53 -11.30 3.40
C ALA A 10 13.81 -10.64 2.03
N MET A 11 13.15 -11.10 0.97
CA MET A 11 13.29 -10.53 -0.37
C MET A 11 12.76 -9.09 -0.48
N LEU A 12 11.71 -8.73 0.28
CA LEU A 12 11.27 -7.33 0.36
C LEU A 12 12.33 -6.39 0.95
N ARG A 13 13.27 -6.94 1.73
CA ARG A 13 14.39 -6.20 2.34
C ARG A 13 15.69 -6.36 1.55
N ALA A 14 15.66 -7.02 0.39
CA ALA A 14 16.84 -7.21 -0.45
C ALA A 14 17.39 -5.86 -0.92
N PHE A 15 18.66 -5.82 -1.31
CA PHE A 15 19.25 -4.62 -1.90
C PHE A 15 18.80 -4.46 -3.37
N GLU A 16 18.54 -5.59 -4.04
CA GLU A 16 18.16 -5.64 -5.43
C GLU A 16 16.71 -5.22 -5.63
N GLU A 17 16.50 -4.09 -6.31
CA GLU A 17 15.17 -3.54 -6.62
C GLU A 17 14.26 -4.55 -7.34
N ASN A 18 14.83 -5.38 -8.22
CA ASN A 18 14.07 -6.44 -8.90
C ASN A 18 13.51 -7.48 -7.92
N LEU A 19 14.26 -7.85 -6.87
CA LEU A 19 13.79 -8.79 -5.86
C LEU A 19 12.73 -8.15 -4.97
N GLN A 20 12.90 -6.88 -4.62
CA GLN A 20 11.90 -6.11 -3.87
C GLN A 20 10.58 -6.03 -4.64
N MET A 21 10.63 -5.64 -5.92
CA MET A 21 9.48 -5.51 -6.80
C MET A 21 8.74 -6.85 -6.99
N LEU A 22 9.47 -7.92 -7.31
CA LEU A 22 8.89 -9.25 -7.50
C LEU A 22 8.28 -9.78 -6.20
N SER A 23 8.93 -9.54 -5.06
CA SER A 23 8.40 -9.97 -3.76
C SER A 23 7.13 -9.18 -3.40
N ALA A 24 7.10 -7.87 -3.61
CA ALA A 24 5.90 -7.06 -3.40
C ALA A 24 4.74 -7.50 -4.30
N ALA A 25 5.02 -7.78 -5.58
CA ALA A 25 4.04 -8.33 -6.51
C ALA A 25 3.52 -9.71 -6.05
N CYS A 26 4.40 -10.57 -5.53
CA CYS A 26 4.03 -11.87 -4.99
C CYS A 26 3.11 -11.73 -3.76
N VAL A 27 3.46 -10.84 -2.82
CA VAL A 27 2.62 -10.54 -1.65
C VAL A 27 1.25 -10.02 -2.08
N ARG A 28 1.19 -9.09 -3.04
CA ARG A 28 -0.08 -8.62 -3.62
C ARG A 28 -0.93 -9.78 -4.14
N ASN A 29 -0.33 -10.65 -4.95
CA ASN A 29 -1.05 -11.75 -5.59
C ASN A 29 -1.57 -12.77 -4.56
N ILE A 30 -0.77 -13.09 -3.53
CA ILE A 30 -1.19 -13.99 -2.44
C ILE A 30 -2.32 -13.35 -1.63
N ALA A 31 -2.25 -12.03 -1.40
CA ALA A 31 -3.26 -11.28 -0.66
C ALA A 31 -4.61 -11.11 -1.40
N LEU A 32 -4.70 -11.45 -2.70
CA LEU A 32 -5.97 -11.45 -3.41
C LEU A 32 -6.96 -12.47 -2.81
N ASP A 33 -6.44 -13.56 -2.26
CA ASP A 33 -7.23 -14.45 -1.41
C ASP A 33 -7.40 -13.80 -0.03
N GLY A 34 -8.66 -13.56 0.34
CA GLY A 34 -9.03 -12.96 1.62
C GLY A 34 -8.48 -13.71 2.83
N ALA A 35 -8.36 -15.04 2.75
CA ALA A 35 -7.83 -15.86 3.84
C ALA A 35 -6.35 -15.58 4.14
N ASN A 36 -5.59 -15.16 3.13
CA ASN A 36 -4.14 -14.94 3.27
C ASN A 36 -3.78 -13.54 3.77
N LYS A 37 -4.71 -12.56 3.69
CA LYS A 37 -4.43 -11.16 4.04
C LYS A 37 -3.93 -11.00 5.48
N ILE A 38 -4.56 -11.67 6.43
CA ILE A 38 -4.19 -11.59 7.85
C ILE A 38 -2.86 -12.32 8.09
N ALA A 39 -2.73 -13.55 7.57
CA ALA A 39 -1.53 -14.37 7.74
C ALA A 39 -0.26 -13.69 7.19
N LEU A 40 -0.37 -13.00 6.05
CA LEU A 40 0.73 -12.22 5.48
C LEU A 40 1.16 -11.10 6.44
N VAL A 41 0.21 -10.35 6.97
CA VAL A 41 0.48 -9.25 7.91
C VAL A 41 1.07 -9.77 9.22
N GLU A 42 0.55 -10.86 9.77
CA GLU A 42 1.12 -11.54 10.94
C GLU A 42 2.54 -12.04 10.71
N SER A 43 2.89 -12.36 9.46
CA SER A 43 4.24 -12.76 9.09
C SER A 43 5.21 -11.58 8.89
N GLY A 44 4.75 -10.33 9.06
CA GLY A 44 5.63 -9.16 9.06
C GLY A 44 5.93 -8.56 7.69
N VAL A 45 5.02 -8.69 6.71
CA VAL A 45 5.18 -8.05 5.40
C VAL A 45 5.01 -6.52 5.43
N LEU A 46 4.33 -5.96 6.44
CA LEU A 46 4.00 -4.53 6.47
C LEU A 46 5.20 -3.60 6.60
N PRO A 47 6.12 -3.77 7.58
CA PRO A 47 7.24 -2.84 7.73
C PRO A 47 8.08 -2.66 6.44
N PRO A 48 8.49 -3.73 5.72
CA PRO A 48 9.22 -3.53 4.49
C PRO A 48 8.34 -2.96 3.36
N LEU A 49 7.07 -3.35 3.24
CA LEU A 49 6.18 -2.74 2.24
C LEU A 49 6.02 -1.23 2.44
N VAL A 50 5.87 -0.78 3.70
CA VAL A 50 5.80 0.66 4.02
C VAL A 50 7.10 1.36 3.66
N ALA A 51 8.26 0.77 3.96
CA ALA A 51 9.56 1.34 3.59
C ALA A 51 9.74 1.47 2.06
N LEU A 52 9.20 0.51 1.29
CA LEU A 52 9.29 0.53 -0.17
C LEU A 52 8.43 1.62 -0.84
N LEU A 53 7.49 2.25 -0.11
CA LEU A 53 6.74 3.41 -0.63
C LEU A 53 7.65 4.59 -0.96
N SER A 54 8.77 4.75 -0.25
CA SER A 54 9.77 5.80 -0.55
C SER A 54 10.87 5.36 -1.51
N SER A 55 10.70 4.22 -2.21
CA SER A 55 11.69 3.77 -3.20
C SER A 55 11.82 4.77 -4.35
N ILE A 56 13.06 4.97 -4.82
CA ILE A 56 13.33 5.75 -6.04
C ILE A 56 12.91 5.00 -7.31
N ASN A 57 12.76 3.67 -7.22
CA ASN A 57 12.31 2.84 -8.31
C ASN A 57 10.78 2.83 -8.33
N VAL A 58 10.20 3.45 -9.36
CA VAL A 58 8.75 3.59 -9.54
C VAL A 58 8.04 2.24 -9.58
N GLY A 59 8.64 1.20 -10.18
CA GLY A 59 8.06 -0.14 -10.21
C GLY A 59 7.99 -0.77 -8.82
N VAL A 60 9.03 -0.59 -7.99
CA VAL A 60 9.02 -1.04 -6.59
C VAL A 60 7.94 -0.30 -5.79
N GLN A 61 7.87 1.02 -5.94
CA GLN A 61 6.88 1.88 -5.28
C GLN A 61 5.45 1.49 -5.68
N GLU A 62 5.19 1.26 -6.96
CA GLU A 62 3.91 0.81 -7.49
C GLU A 62 3.48 -0.53 -6.88
N GLN A 63 4.36 -1.54 -6.91
CA GLN A 63 4.04 -2.87 -6.37
C GLN A 63 3.81 -2.83 -4.85
N ALA A 64 4.57 -2.00 -4.13
CA ALA A 64 4.37 -1.81 -2.69
C ALA A 64 3.01 -1.17 -2.38
N ALA A 65 2.65 -0.08 -3.08
CA ALA A 65 1.36 0.57 -2.95
C ALA A 65 0.21 -0.37 -3.33
N ALA A 66 0.37 -1.14 -4.41
CA ALA A 66 -0.61 -2.13 -4.86
C ALA A 66 -0.85 -3.23 -3.81
N ALA A 67 0.23 -3.74 -3.20
CA ALA A 67 0.13 -4.73 -2.13
C ALA A 67 -0.61 -4.16 -0.91
N LEU A 68 -0.28 -2.94 -0.48
CA LEU A 68 -0.97 -2.28 0.63
C LEU A 68 -2.44 -1.99 0.34
N ARG A 69 -2.81 -1.64 -0.91
CA ARG A 69 -4.21 -1.50 -1.33
C ARG A 69 -5.00 -2.81 -1.17
N VAL A 70 -4.42 -3.95 -1.55
CA VAL A 70 -5.08 -5.25 -1.41
C VAL A 70 -5.19 -5.66 0.06
N LEU A 71 -4.13 -5.46 0.85
CA LEU A 71 -4.12 -5.79 2.27
C LEU A 71 -5.09 -4.93 3.09
N SER A 72 -5.22 -3.63 2.77
CA SER A 72 -6.13 -2.70 3.45
C SER A 72 -7.61 -2.96 3.20
N ALA A 73 -7.96 -3.82 2.23
CA ALA A 73 -9.34 -4.28 2.03
C ALA A 73 -9.85 -5.20 3.15
N ASN A 74 -9.00 -5.60 4.11
CA ASN A 74 -9.39 -6.27 5.34
C ASN A 74 -9.29 -5.27 6.52
N THR A 75 -10.34 -5.20 7.35
CA THR A 75 -10.45 -4.21 8.43
C THR A 75 -9.37 -4.36 9.50
N ASP A 76 -8.97 -5.57 9.87
CA ASP A 76 -7.94 -5.79 10.91
C ASP A 76 -6.57 -5.29 10.42
N ASN A 77 -6.28 -5.48 9.14
CA ASN A 77 -5.06 -4.99 8.52
C ASN A 77 -5.01 -3.47 8.40
N GLN A 78 -6.16 -2.78 8.28
CA GLN A 78 -6.19 -1.32 8.22
C GLN A 78 -5.55 -0.68 9.46
N THR A 79 -5.81 -1.24 10.65
CA THR A 79 -5.19 -0.81 11.91
C THR A 79 -3.68 -0.95 11.86
N ARG A 80 -3.21 -2.13 11.49
CA ARG A 80 -1.78 -2.42 11.46
C ARG A 80 -1.03 -1.60 10.42
N ILE A 81 -1.61 -1.35 9.24
CA ILE A 81 -0.99 -0.50 8.21
C ILE A 81 -0.76 0.92 8.73
N VAL A 82 -1.71 1.47 9.48
CA VAL A 82 -1.58 2.81 10.07
C VAL A 82 -0.56 2.84 11.20
N GLU A 83 -0.55 1.81 12.06
CA GLU A 83 0.42 1.67 13.16
C GLU A 83 1.86 1.53 12.66
N GLU A 84 2.06 0.85 11.53
CA GLU A 84 3.37 0.72 10.86
C GLU A 84 3.77 1.99 10.07
N GLY A 85 2.99 3.07 10.16
CA GLY A 85 3.31 4.36 9.53
C GLY A 85 3.01 4.42 8.03
N GLY A 86 2.21 3.48 7.49
CA GLY A 86 1.89 3.44 6.06
C GLY A 86 1.08 4.65 5.57
N LEU A 87 0.39 5.37 6.46
CA LEU A 87 -0.48 6.49 6.09
C LEU A 87 0.28 7.62 5.39
N GLY A 88 1.37 8.11 6.00
CA GLY A 88 2.15 9.23 5.47
C GLY A 88 2.77 8.89 4.12
N GLY A 89 3.35 7.70 3.99
CA GLY A 89 3.90 7.22 2.72
C GLY A 89 2.85 7.18 1.61
N LEU A 90 1.65 6.66 1.88
CA LEU A 90 0.56 6.63 0.90
C LEU A 90 0.07 8.04 0.52
N ILE A 91 0.04 8.98 1.47
CA ILE A 91 -0.34 10.38 1.19
C ILE A 91 0.70 11.06 0.30
N ASP A 92 1.99 10.82 0.53
CA ASP A 92 3.05 11.36 -0.33
C ASP A 92 2.95 10.84 -1.76
N LEU A 93 2.55 9.57 -1.95
CA LEU A 93 2.34 8.97 -3.27
C LEU A 93 1.17 9.57 -4.05
N LEU A 94 0.23 10.29 -3.41
CA LEU A 94 -0.80 11.04 -4.13
C LEU A 94 -0.20 12.13 -5.05
N ARG A 95 1.05 12.54 -4.80
CA ARG A 95 1.78 13.54 -5.60
C ARG A 95 2.68 12.92 -6.67
N SER A 96 2.66 11.59 -6.84
CA SER A 96 3.48 10.91 -7.84
C SER A 96 3.07 11.32 -9.26
N ASP A 97 4.05 11.48 -10.14
CA ASP A 97 3.82 11.66 -11.59
C ASP A 97 3.39 10.35 -12.27
N ASN A 98 3.55 9.21 -11.59
CA ASN A 98 3.09 7.91 -12.08
C ASN A 98 1.63 7.68 -11.67
N LYS A 99 0.76 7.48 -12.67
CA LYS A 99 -0.68 7.30 -12.48
C LYS A 99 -1.03 6.01 -11.76
N ASP A 100 -0.34 4.90 -12.03
CA ASP A 100 -0.65 3.61 -11.41
C ASP A 100 -0.26 3.62 -9.91
N VAL A 101 0.87 4.26 -9.58
CA VAL A 101 1.25 4.55 -8.18
C VAL A 101 0.17 5.38 -7.48
N GLN A 102 -0.27 6.47 -8.10
CA GLN A 102 -1.29 7.35 -7.56
C GLN A 102 -2.63 6.64 -7.37
N GLU A 103 -3.04 5.79 -8.32
CA GLU A 103 -4.26 4.98 -8.28
C GLU A 103 -4.22 3.98 -7.10
N HIS A 104 -3.09 3.28 -6.92
CA HIS A 104 -2.94 2.34 -5.82
C HIS A 104 -2.90 3.04 -4.46
N ALA A 105 -2.22 4.18 -4.35
CA ALA A 105 -2.20 4.99 -3.15
C ALA A 105 -3.60 5.51 -2.78
N CYS A 106 -4.32 6.07 -3.75
CA CYS A 106 -5.69 6.54 -3.57
C CYS A 106 -6.62 5.39 -3.09
N GLY A 107 -6.57 4.24 -3.77
CA GLY A 107 -7.37 3.08 -3.40
C GLY A 107 -7.05 2.54 -2.00
N ALA A 108 -5.78 2.55 -1.59
CA ALA A 108 -5.38 2.18 -0.24
C ALA A 108 -5.92 3.18 0.80
N LEU A 109 -5.77 4.48 0.57
CA LEU A 109 -6.28 5.53 1.47
C LEU A 109 -7.80 5.51 1.59
N ARG A 110 -8.52 5.24 0.49
CA ARG A 110 -9.96 5.02 0.49
C ARG A 110 -10.35 3.90 1.44
N ASN A 111 -9.68 2.74 1.36
CA ASN A 111 -9.95 1.63 2.28
C ASN A 111 -9.67 2.02 3.73
N LEU A 112 -8.55 2.70 4.00
CA LEU A 112 -8.17 3.12 5.34
C LEU A 112 -9.13 4.18 5.93
N SER A 113 -9.68 5.07 5.09
CA SER A 113 -10.62 6.12 5.49
C SER A 113 -11.98 5.62 5.97
N MET A 114 -12.30 4.33 5.76
CA MET A 114 -13.49 3.71 6.35
C MET A 114 -13.46 3.74 7.88
N ARG A 115 -12.26 3.91 8.46
CA ARG A 115 -12.06 4.17 9.89
C ARG A 115 -12.08 5.67 10.19
N ARG A 116 -12.91 6.08 11.16
CA ARG A 116 -13.11 7.50 11.51
C ARG A 116 -11.84 8.19 11.98
N ASP A 117 -11.03 7.53 12.79
CA ASP A 117 -9.77 8.07 13.31
C ASP A 117 -8.74 8.30 12.20
N VAL A 118 -8.73 7.43 11.17
CA VAL A 118 -7.85 7.60 10.01
C VAL A 118 -8.38 8.67 9.07
N SER A 119 -9.69 8.72 8.84
CA SER A 119 -10.33 9.76 8.03
C SER A 119 -10.01 11.17 8.55
N GLN A 120 -10.02 11.36 9.87
CA GLN A 120 -9.63 12.63 10.49
C GLN A 120 -8.15 12.96 10.20
N LYS A 121 -7.23 12.00 10.38
CA LYS A 121 -5.79 12.21 10.11
C LYS A 121 -5.51 12.54 8.66
N ILE A 122 -6.16 11.85 7.71
CA ILE A 122 -6.07 12.16 6.26
C ILE A 122 -6.47 13.63 6.01
N GLY A 123 -7.50 14.11 6.69
CA GLY A 123 -7.92 15.51 6.64
C GLY A 123 -6.87 16.49 7.17
N GLU A 124 -6.30 16.17 8.33
CA GLU A 124 -5.29 16.99 9.01
C GLU A 124 -3.95 17.04 8.23
N GLU A 125 -3.56 15.96 7.56
CA GLU A 125 -2.35 15.88 6.74
C GLU A 125 -2.50 16.54 5.36
N GLY A 126 -3.65 17.17 5.09
CA GLY A 126 -3.87 17.93 3.86
C GLY A 126 -3.98 17.06 2.61
N ALA A 127 -4.39 15.80 2.75
CA ALA A 127 -4.63 14.90 1.62
C ALA A 127 -5.95 15.23 0.89
N LEU A 128 -6.91 15.90 1.55
CA LEU A 128 -8.23 16.21 0.99
C LEU A 128 -8.18 17.00 -0.33
N PRO A 129 -7.39 18.09 -0.48
CA PRO A 129 -7.27 18.77 -1.77
C PRO A 129 -6.76 17.87 -2.90
N TYR A 130 -5.84 16.95 -2.61
CA TYR A 130 -5.33 15.99 -3.58
C TYR A 130 -6.42 15.00 -3.99
N MET A 131 -7.11 14.40 -3.01
CA MET A 131 -8.22 13.48 -3.28
C MET A 131 -9.35 14.16 -4.07
N ILE A 132 -9.69 15.42 -3.77
CA ILE A 132 -10.66 16.22 -4.54
C ILE A 132 -10.16 16.49 -5.96
N GLY A 133 -8.86 16.74 -6.13
CA GLY A 133 -8.22 16.87 -7.45
C GLY A 133 -8.32 15.58 -8.26
N LEU A 134 -8.14 14.42 -7.62
CA LEU A 134 -8.25 13.10 -8.24
C LEU A 134 -9.68 12.79 -8.70
N LEU A 135 -10.71 13.22 -7.95
CA LEU A 135 -12.10 13.13 -8.39
C LEU A 135 -12.40 13.93 -9.68
N ARG A 136 -11.53 14.88 -10.06
CA ARG A 136 -11.63 15.64 -11.31
C ARG A 136 -10.70 15.11 -12.41
N SER A 137 -9.97 14.03 -12.15
CA SER A 137 -9.10 13.38 -13.13
C SER A 137 -9.91 12.84 -14.31
N PRO A 138 -9.45 12.95 -15.56
CA PRO A 138 -10.09 12.28 -16.69
C PRO A 138 -9.84 10.75 -16.70
N ASP A 139 -9.03 10.22 -15.78
CA ASP A 139 -8.79 8.77 -15.63
C ASP A 139 -9.82 8.18 -14.65
N GLU A 140 -10.77 7.42 -15.18
CA GLU A 140 -11.88 6.82 -14.41
C GLU A 140 -11.38 5.93 -13.26
N ARG A 141 -10.24 5.24 -13.44
CA ARG A 141 -9.65 4.38 -12.40
C ARG A 141 -9.19 5.15 -11.17
N ILE A 142 -8.88 6.44 -11.35
CA ILE A 142 -8.46 7.37 -10.30
C ILE A 142 -9.69 8.04 -9.63
N GLN A 143 -10.85 8.04 -10.31
CA GLN A 143 -12.09 8.64 -9.81
C GLN A 143 -12.95 7.72 -8.94
N GLU A 144 -12.80 6.39 -9.03
CA GLU A 144 -13.56 5.37 -8.26
C GLU A 144 -13.05 5.09 -6.83
#